data_AF-E4TNZ4-F1
#
_entry.id   AF-E4TNZ4-F1
#
_cell.length_a   1.000
_cell.length_b   1.000
_cell.length_c   1.000
_cell.angle_alpha   90.00
_cell.angle_beta   90.00
_cell.angle_gamma   90.00
#
_symmetry.space_group_name_H-M   'P 1'
#
loop_
_entity.id
_entity.type
_entity.pdbx_description
1 polymer ?
#
loop_
_entity_poly.entity_id
_entity_poly.type
_entity_poly.pdbx_seq_one_letter_code
_entity_poly.pdbx_strand_id
1 'polypeptide(L)'
;MDRRKFLKRLGFAAGGSIAFQGIPMRLLSSHQPLKNLLHKSDNEKVLVILQLHGGNDSINSFIPIENYDLYYNRRANIAIPYKSGNRTLIPLDSTLEAPDQVGLHPDMIDFKSMYDRGQAAVYQGVSYPKNNGSHFRGRDIWFMGGDYDDYYSSGWIGRYLNQVYAPADYPDDFPNAGMPDPLALEMGNDTSLLFHQEGNIPTSISLGNSPGALLNQIENLEGFADQGIDPRGLPPEHLNGSPYKKEMDWILGLEDKSETYIKRLQEIYLASNESSVEYPEIYPFNAPSGSLRNPLSGQLKLVSRLLGGGIKTKVFLVKMGGFDTHAGQVESTNTTMGVHATKMYHISAAMKAFHADLKARGLEDKVLTISMSEFGRRIPSNGSYGTDHGKGGAVMVFGNRVNPGVFGTNPDLNKSNIDLQFDYRQLYGSILHEWLGVDKASINNDIFFKDFFNASDENGNPLPDVQMISNSITGTNAWLGKHFNVDNPFPNPAGDFTNIRIQSNEEDKVRIEIITINGQSIGVEHKLLRQGSNDIKLDIAGLKSGIYQIRVNTKYINDTKKLIKK
;
A
#
# COMPACT_ATOMS: atom_id res chain seq x y z
N MET A 1 29.01 28.80 47.73
CA MET A 1 29.84 28.83 46.51
C MET A 1 28.93 29.12 45.33
N ASP A 2 29.14 30.24 44.65
CA ASP A 2 28.15 30.88 43.78
C ASP A 2 28.09 30.21 42.38
N ARG A 3 26.94 29.61 42.03
CA ARG A 3 26.71 28.84 40.79
C ARG A 3 26.99 29.67 39.51
N ARG A 4 26.97 31.00 39.62
CA ARG A 4 27.30 31.94 38.53
C ARG A 4 28.79 32.06 38.22
N LYS A 5 29.68 31.71 39.16
CA LYS A 5 31.14 31.68 38.95
C LYS A 5 31.66 30.35 38.38
N PHE A 6 30.90 29.26 38.54
CA PHE A 6 31.24 27.96 37.95
C PHE A 6 31.04 27.97 36.43
N LEU A 7 29.92 28.52 35.94
CA LEU A 7 29.61 28.60 34.51
C LEU A 7 30.49 29.59 33.73
N LYS A 8 31.11 30.57 34.39
CA LYS A 8 32.04 31.52 33.75
C LYS A 8 33.48 31.01 33.59
N ARG A 9 33.82 29.83 34.14
CA ARG A 9 35.17 29.24 34.03
C ARG A 9 35.29 28.12 32.99
N LEU A 10 34.21 27.77 32.31
CA LEU A 10 34.21 26.76 31.23
C LEU A 10 34.23 27.38 29.82
N GLY A 11 34.53 28.67 29.72
CA GLY A 11 34.87 29.34 28.47
C GLY A 11 36.37 29.61 28.39
N PHE A 12 37.01 28.98 27.41
CA PHE A 12 38.32 29.31 26.85
C PHE A 12 39.58 29.02 27.70
N ALA A 13 39.99 27.76 27.69
CA ALA A 13 41.40 27.37 27.68
C ALA A 13 41.60 26.16 26.75
N ALA A 14 42.14 26.47 25.57
CA ALA A 14 43.06 25.69 24.75
C ALA A 14 42.93 24.14 24.67
N GLY A 15 42.39 23.67 23.54
CA GLY A 15 43.25 22.96 22.58
C GLY A 15 43.76 21.56 22.92
N GLY A 16 42.94 20.68 23.52
CA GLY A 16 43.25 19.26 23.63
C GLY A 16 42.13 18.40 23.03
N SER A 17 42.35 17.84 21.84
CA SER A 17 41.47 16.85 21.22
C SER A 17 41.54 15.54 22.00
N ILE A 18 40.45 15.15 22.67
CA ILE A 18 40.27 13.77 23.11
C ILE A 18 39.92 12.95 21.86
N ALA A 19 40.90 12.21 21.36
CA ALA A 19 40.76 11.29 20.25
C ALA A 19 40.61 9.87 20.79
N PHE A 20 39.56 9.17 20.40
CA PHE A 20 39.48 7.72 20.57
C PHE A 20 39.92 7.10 19.24
N GLN A 21 41.03 6.36 19.24
CA GLN A 21 41.64 5.80 18.03
C GLN A 21 41.92 6.83 16.91
N GLY A 22 42.33 8.05 17.27
CA GLY A 22 42.74 9.07 16.30
C GLY A 22 41.60 9.88 15.67
N ILE A 23 40.34 9.67 16.08
CA ILE A 23 39.20 10.46 15.59
C ILE A 23 38.77 11.49 16.65
N PRO A 24 38.74 12.80 16.35
CA PRO A 24 38.28 13.83 17.28
C PRO A 24 36.78 13.67 17.61
N MET A 25 36.44 13.46 18.89
CA MET A 25 35.05 13.25 19.36
C MET A 25 34.08 14.42 19.08
N ARG A 26 34.57 15.64 18.79
CA ARG A 26 33.71 16.78 18.40
C ARG A 26 33.15 16.68 16.98
N LEU A 27 33.67 15.77 16.15
CA LEU A 27 33.12 15.50 14.81
C LEU A 27 31.95 14.50 14.83
N LEU A 28 31.73 13.78 15.95
CA LEU A 28 30.67 12.77 16.07
C LEU A 28 29.31 13.38 16.51
N SER A 29 29.30 14.60 17.05
CA SER A 29 28.06 15.22 17.56
C SER A 29 27.41 16.22 16.62
N SER A 30 28.01 16.55 15.47
CA SER A 30 27.50 17.60 14.57
C SER A 30 27.44 17.22 13.09
N HIS A 31 27.58 15.94 12.73
CA HIS A 31 27.65 15.52 11.32
C HIS A 31 26.53 14.52 10.96
N GLN A 32 25.40 15.08 10.54
CA GLN A 32 24.36 14.47 9.68
C GLN A 32 24.90 13.74 8.42
N PRO A 33 26.05 14.10 7.79
CA PRO A 33 26.50 13.44 6.57
C PRO A 33 26.80 11.94 6.71
N LEU A 34 27.30 11.46 7.85
CA LEU A 34 27.65 10.03 8.00
C LEU A 34 26.39 9.15 8.17
N LYS A 35 25.34 9.67 8.82
CA LYS A 35 24.04 8.99 8.90
C LYS A 35 23.30 9.03 7.56
N ASN A 36 23.40 10.13 6.81
CA ASN A 36 22.86 10.23 5.45
C ASN A 36 23.64 9.35 4.46
N LEU A 37 24.95 9.16 4.65
CA LEU A 37 25.76 8.20 3.89
C LEU A 37 25.40 6.73 4.19
N LEU A 38 25.00 6.43 5.43
CA LEU A 38 24.43 5.11 5.80
C LEU A 38 23.01 4.91 5.24
N HIS A 39 22.23 5.98 5.02
CA HIS A 39 20.95 5.90 4.27
C HIS A 39 21.15 5.84 2.74
N LYS A 40 22.32 6.30 2.27
CA LYS A 40 22.78 6.23 0.88
C LYS A 40 23.40 4.87 0.52
N SER A 41 23.45 3.90 1.43
CA SER A 41 23.67 2.51 1.03
C SER A 41 22.39 2.01 0.34
N ASP A 42 22.30 2.20 -0.98
CA ASP A 42 21.30 1.62 -1.90
C ASP A 42 19.98 1.20 -1.23
N ASN A 43 19.27 2.14 -0.60
CA ASN A 43 17.92 1.83 -0.13
C ASN A 43 17.01 1.80 -1.36
N GLU A 44 16.93 0.64 -2.01
CA GLU A 44 16.14 0.35 -3.21
C GLU A 44 14.62 0.24 -2.93
N LYS A 45 14.16 0.76 -1.78
CA LYS A 45 12.78 0.69 -1.33
C LYS A 45 11.93 1.72 -2.07
N VAL A 46 10.85 1.23 -2.66
CA VAL A 46 9.90 1.99 -3.45
C VAL A 46 8.56 2.03 -2.74
N LEU A 47 7.96 3.20 -2.73
CA LEU A 47 6.61 3.44 -2.24
C LEU A 47 5.67 3.72 -3.41
N VAL A 48 4.59 2.96 -3.51
CA VAL A 48 3.47 3.25 -4.40
C VAL A 48 2.30 3.74 -3.54
N ILE A 49 1.82 4.95 -3.81
CA ILE A 49 0.62 5.49 -3.17
C ILE A 49 -0.54 5.26 -4.14
N LEU A 50 -1.58 4.59 -3.67
CA LEU A 50 -2.83 4.38 -4.41
C LEU A 50 -3.88 5.37 -3.90
N GLN A 51 -4.10 6.44 -4.66
CA GLN A 51 -5.16 7.40 -4.34
C GLN A 51 -6.52 6.89 -4.81
N LEU A 52 -7.43 6.74 -3.85
CA LEU A 52 -8.84 6.42 -4.03
C LEU A 52 -9.65 7.70 -3.91
N HIS A 53 -9.81 8.42 -5.03
CA HIS A 53 -10.49 9.71 -5.02
C HIS A 53 -12.00 9.54 -4.87
N GLY A 54 -12.53 10.15 -3.82
CA GLY A 54 -13.94 10.24 -3.55
C GLY A 54 -14.39 9.55 -2.27
N GLY A 55 -13.53 9.13 -1.35
CA GLY A 55 -13.96 8.55 -0.07
C GLY A 55 -14.54 7.14 -0.18
N ASN A 56 -13.68 6.11 -0.15
CA ASN A 56 -14.13 4.72 -0.26
C ASN A 56 -15.07 4.32 0.89
N ASP A 57 -16.13 3.60 0.54
CA ASP A 57 -17.06 3.02 1.52
C ASP A 57 -16.48 1.76 2.17
N SER A 58 -15.69 1.97 3.21
CA SER A 58 -15.02 0.89 3.94
C SER A 58 -15.97 -0.12 4.56
N ILE A 59 -17.22 0.24 4.87
CA ILE A 59 -18.17 -0.67 5.53
C ILE A 59 -18.79 -1.62 4.50
N ASN A 60 -18.83 -1.25 3.22
CA ASN A 60 -19.14 -2.16 2.13
C ASN A 60 -17.91 -2.88 1.55
N SER A 61 -16.69 -2.46 1.90
CA SER A 61 -15.45 -3.17 1.57
C SER A 61 -15.07 -4.22 2.61
N PHE A 62 -15.15 -3.86 3.89
CA PHE A 62 -14.80 -4.64 5.08
C PHE A 62 -15.99 -4.60 6.06
N ILE A 63 -16.81 -5.63 6.00
CA ILE A 63 -18.13 -5.72 6.63
C ILE A 63 -18.00 -6.41 7.99
N PRO A 64 -18.42 -5.80 9.11
CA PRO A 64 -18.40 -6.44 10.43
C PRO A 64 -19.26 -7.70 10.46
N ILE A 65 -18.66 -8.88 10.64
CA ILE A 65 -19.40 -10.16 10.60
C ILE A 65 -20.27 -10.34 11.83
N GLU A 66 -19.73 -10.08 13.02
CA GLU A 66 -20.48 -10.24 14.28
C GLU A 66 -21.70 -9.29 14.34
N ASN A 67 -21.54 -8.06 13.85
CA ASN A 67 -22.58 -7.04 13.83
C ASN A 67 -23.37 -6.99 12.50
N TYR A 68 -23.45 -8.10 11.77
CA TYR A 68 -24.06 -8.15 10.44
C TYR A 68 -25.53 -7.69 10.42
N ASP A 69 -26.32 -8.08 11.43
CA ASP A 69 -27.75 -7.69 11.49
C ASP A 69 -27.91 -6.17 11.62
N LEU A 70 -27.03 -5.52 12.42
CA LEU A 70 -27.02 -4.07 12.55
C LEU A 70 -26.50 -3.41 11.26
N TYR A 71 -25.46 -3.96 10.63
CA TYR A 71 -25.00 -3.53 9.31
C TYR A 71 -26.14 -3.54 8.28
N TYR A 72 -26.87 -4.66 8.18
CA TYR A 72 -27.99 -4.80 7.27
C TYR A 72 -29.10 -3.79 7.59
N ASN A 73 -29.51 -3.67 8.85
CA ASN A 73 -30.56 -2.74 9.25
C ASN A 73 -30.23 -1.27 8.95
N ARG A 74 -28.95 -0.89 9.07
CA ARG A 74 -28.49 0.48 8.81
C ARG A 74 -28.28 0.78 7.33
N ARG A 75 -28.21 -0.26 6.49
CA ARG A 75 -27.73 -0.15 5.09
C ARG A 75 -28.50 -1.07 4.12
N ALA A 76 -29.75 -1.41 4.41
CA ALA A 76 -30.47 -2.50 3.74
C ALA A 76 -30.50 -2.41 2.21
N ASN A 77 -30.54 -1.20 1.65
CA ASN A 77 -30.56 -0.96 0.21
C ASN A 77 -29.19 -1.07 -0.48
N ILE A 78 -28.09 -1.22 0.26
CA ILE A 78 -26.73 -1.39 -0.26
C ILE A 78 -25.98 -2.56 0.41
N ALA A 79 -26.64 -3.30 1.30
CA ALA A 79 -26.00 -4.32 2.14
C ALA A 79 -25.54 -5.52 1.31
N ILE A 80 -24.30 -5.95 1.51
CA ILE A 80 -23.77 -7.18 0.92
C ILE A 80 -24.37 -8.39 1.65
N PRO A 81 -24.97 -9.36 0.94
CA PRO A 81 -25.50 -10.59 1.56
C PRO A 81 -24.40 -11.43 2.22
N TYR A 82 -24.70 -12.12 3.32
CA TYR A 82 -23.73 -13.01 3.99
C TYR A 82 -23.98 -14.50 3.79
N LYS A 83 -25.13 -15.02 4.21
CA LYS A 83 -25.39 -16.48 4.25
C LYS A 83 -26.31 -17.00 3.14
N SER A 84 -26.84 -16.11 2.31
CA SER A 84 -27.83 -16.44 1.29
C SER A 84 -27.66 -15.57 0.05
N GLY A 85 -27.91 -16.14 -1.11
CA GLY A 85 -27.76 -15.49 -2.41
C GLY A 85 -26.60 -16.07 -3.21
N ASN A 86 -26.51 -15.67 -4.49
CA ASN A 86 -25.49 -16.18 -5.40
C ASN A 86 -24.13 -15.50 -5.23
N ARG A 87 -24.12 -14.29 -4.65
CA ARG A 87 -22.92 -13.50 -4.34
C ARG A 87 -23.05 -13.05 -2.90
N THR A 88 -22.12 -13.48 -2.07
CA THR A 88 -22.09 -13.14 -0.64
C THR A 88 -20.72 -12.58 -0.28
N LEU A 89 -20.64 -11.88 0.85
CA LEU A 89 -19.36 -11.45 1.40
C LEU A 89 -18.43 -12.65 1.61
N ILE A 90 -17.13 -12.40 1.54
CA ILE A 90 -16.09 -13.42 1.73
C ILE A 90 -15.48 -13.21 3.11
N PRO A 91 -15.61 -14.13 4.09
CA PRO A 91 -14.96 -13.94 5.38
C PRO A 91 -13.44 -13.86 5.21
N LEU A 92 -12.82 -12.79 5.72
CA LEU A 92 -11.41 -12.49 5.51
C LEU A 92 -10.51 -13.44 6.28
N ASP A 93 -10.76 -13.57 7.58
CA ASP A 93 -9.87 -14.28 8.49
C ASP A 93 -10.67 -14.89 9.65
N SER A 94 -10.83 -16.21 9.59
CA SER A 94 -11.50 -17.00 10.61
C SER A 94 -10.64 -17.26 11.85
N THR A 95 -9.36 -16.88 11.81
CA THR A 95 -8.41 -17.04 12.93
C THR A 95 -8.44 -15.85 13.90
N LEU A 96 -9.05 -14.74 13.49
CA LEU A 96 -9.31 -13.60 14.37
C LEU A 96 -10.43 -13.92 15.36
N GLU A 97 -10.40 -13.26 16.53
CA GLU A 97 -11.51 -13.29 17.47
C GLU A 97 -12.79 -12.76 16.83
N ALA A 98 -13.94 -13.33 17.20
CA ALA A 98 -15.22 -13.04 16.54
C ALA A 98 -15.54 -11.53 16.40
N PRO A 99 -15.25 -10.65 17.39
CA PRO A 99 -15.50 -9.21 17.26
C PRO A 99 -14.64 -8.48 16.24
N ASP A 100 -13.50 -9.05 15.86
CA ASP A 100 -12.55 -8.47 14.92
C ASP A 100 -12.67 -9.08 13.52
N GLN A 101 -13.52 -10.12 13.36
CA GLN A 101 -13.75 -10.74 12.05
C GLN A 101 -14.50 -9.80 11.11
N VAL A 102 -13.96 -9.66 9.90
CA VAL A 102 -14.55 -8.89 8.81
C VAL A 102 -14.81 -9.76 7.59
N GLY A 103 -15.86 -9.41 6.86
CA GLY A 103 -16.20 -9.94 5.54
C GLY A 103 -15.75 -8.97 4.46
N LEU A 104 -15.21 -9.47 3.37
CA LEU A 104 -14.88 -8.67 2.20
C LEU A 104 -16.05 -8.56 1.24
N HIS A 105 -16.09 -7.48 0.46
CA HIS A 105 -16.93 -7.43 -0.75
C HIS A 105 -16.65 -8.64 -1.67
N PRO A 106 -17.66 -9.24 -2.33
CA PRO A 106 -17.49 -10.42 -3.18
C PRO A 106 -16.41 -10.30 -4.28
N ASP A 107 -16.19 -9.08 -4.78
CA ASP A 107 -15.19 -8.81 -5.82
C ASP A 107 -13.75 -8.63 -5.29
N MET A 108 -13.52 -8.79 -3.99
CA MET A 108 -12.20 -8.67 -3.36
C MET A 108 -11.50 -10.03 -3.16
N ILE A 109 -11.86 -11.05 -3.93
CA ILE A 109 -11.25 -12.39 -3.81
C ILE A 109 -9.73 -12.38 -4.03
N ASP A 110 -9.23 -11.46 -4.84
CA ASP A 110 -7.79 -11.33 -5.09
C ASP A 110 -7.07 -10.64 -3.91
N PHE A 111 -7.72 -9.70 -3.22
CA PHE A 111 -7.26 -9.14 -1.95
C PHE A 111 -7.18 -10.23 -0.88
N LYS A 112 -8.23 -11.06 -0.74
CA LYS A 112 -8.23 -12.24 0.15
C LYS A 112 -7.01 -13.12 -0.11
N SER A 113 -6.75 -13.44 -1.37
CA SER A 113 -5.60 -14.26 -1.76
C SER A 113 -4.26 -13.61 -1.41
N MET A 114 -4.14 -12.28 -1.44
CA MET A 114 -2.93 -11.58 -0.98
C MET A 114 -2.82 -11.59 0.54
N TYR A 115 -3.93 -11.36 1.26
CA TYR A 115 -3.99 -11.40 2.72
C TYR A 115 -3.58 -12.77 3.26
N ASP A 116 -4.14 -13.86 2.71
CA ASP A 116 -3.80 -15.22 3.15
C ASP A 116 -2.30 -15.54 2.96
N ARG A 117 -1.65 -14.90 1.98
CA ARG A 117 -0.19 -15.01 1.74
C ARG A 117 0.65 -14.08 2.62
N GLY A 118 0.04 -13.31 3.52
CA GLY A 118 0.72 -12.32 4.35
C GLY A 118 1.15 -11.08 3.58
N GLN A 119 0.60 -10.85 2.38
CA GLN A 119 1.00 -9.78 1.47
C GLN A 119 0.08 -8.56 1.51
N ALA A 120 -0.90 -8.56 2.42
CA ALA A 120 -1.83 -7.47 2.58
C ALA A 120 -2.22 -7.25 4.05
N ALA A 121 -2.55 -6.02 4.38
CA ALA A 121 -3.12 -5.61 5.65
C ALA A 121 -4.21 -4.56 5.44
N VAL A 122 -5.09 -4.43 6.42
CA VAL A 122 -6.10 -3.37 6.48
C VAL A 122 -6.06 -2.69 7.84
N TYR A 123 -6.08 -1.36 7.83
CA TYR A 123 -6.20 -0.51 9.02
C TYR A 123 -7.59 0.13 9.00
N GLN A 124 -8.40 -0.15 10.02
CA GLN A 124 -9.77 0.35 10.15
C GLN A 124 -9.80 1.67 10.94
N GLY A 125 -10.77 2.55 10.66
CA GLY A 125 -10.93 3.80 11.41
C GLY A 125 -9.81 4.81 11.20
N VAL A 126 -9.15 4.78 10.04
CA VAL A 126 -8.10 5.75 9.72
C VAL A 126 -8.75 7.10 9.39
N SER A 127 -8.32 8.16 10.08
CA SER A 127 -8.80 9.52 9.83
C SER A 127 -7.81 10.56 10.39
N TYR A 128 -8.30 11.77 10.63
CA TYR A 128 -7.66 12.82 11.42
C TYR A 128 -8.71 13.54 12.28
N PRO A 129 -8.31 14.18 13.41
CA PRO A 129 -9.24 14.91 14.26
C PRO A 129 -10.03 15.98 13.48
N LYS A 130 -11.32 16.16 13.80
CA LYS A 130 -12.19 17.18 13.18
C LYS A 130 -12.31 17.07 11.66
N ASN A 131 -12.20 15.86 11.11
CA ASN A 131 -12.46 15.61 9.69
C ASN A 131 -13.86 16.10 9.29
N ASN A 132 -13.89 16.91 8.22
CA ASN A 132 -15.09 17.60 7.72
C ASN A 132 -15.71 16.95 6.47
N GLY A 133 -15.11 15.89 5.93
CA GLY A 133 -15.60 15.21 4.73
C GLY A 133 -15.48 16.02 3.43
N SER A 134 -14.63 17.05 3.38
CA SER A 134 -14.43 17.86 2.17
C SER A 134 -13.47 17.20 1.19
N HIS A 135 -13.84 17.11 -0.10
CA HIS A 135 -12.94 16.59 -1.13
C HIS A 135 -11.68 17.44 -1.29
N PHE A 136 -11.83 18.77 -1.28
CA PHE A 136 -10.71 19.68 -1.44
C PHE A 136 -9.86 19.70 -0.19
N ARG A 137 -10.46 20.05 0.94
CA ARG A 137 -9.71 20.22 2.19
C ARG A 137 -9.17 18.90 2.72
N GLY A 138 -9.95 17.82 2.67
CA GLY A 138 -9.50 16.49 3.08
C GLY A 138 -8.32 16.02 2.23
N ARG A 139 -8.40 16.14 0.91
CA ARG A 139 -7.28 15.78 0.03
C ARG A 139 -6.04 16.59 0.34
N ASP A 140 -6.17 17.90 0.53
CA ASP A 140 -5.03 18.76 0.88
C ASP A 140 -4.41 18.35 2.22
N ILE A 141 -5.22 18.03 3.24
CA ILE A 141 -4.74 17.52 4.55
C ILE A 141 -3.93 16.24 4.37
N TRP A 142 -4.48 15.25 3.65
CA TRP A 142 -3.80 13.98 3.42
C TRP A 142 -2.51 14.14 2.59
N PHE A 143 -2.50 15.03 1.59
CA PHE A 143 -1.32 15.33 0.78
C PHE A 143 -0.26 16.15 1.50
N MET A 144 -0.67 17.12 2.31
CA MET A 144 0.25 17.96 3.06
C MET A 144 0.81 17.24 4.29
N GLY A 145 0.08 16.30 4.89
CA GLY A 145 0.52 15.63 6.13
C GLY A 145 0.53 16.54 7.36
N GLY A 146 -0.37 17.53 7.40
CA GLY A 146 -0.51 18.53 8.47
C GLY A 146 -1.80 18.38 9.27
N ASP A 147 -2.04 19.25 10.25
CA ASP A 147 -3.27 19.27 11.05
C ASP A 147 -4.51 19.79 10.33
N TYR A 148 -5.69 19.56 10.91
CA TYR A 148 -6.97 19.89 10.29
C TYR A 148 -7.12 21.40 9.97
N ASP A 149 -6.36 22.26 10.65
CA ASP A 149 -6.29 23.72 10.52
C ASP A 149 -4.98 24.24 9.88
N ASP A 150 -4.05 23.36 9.47
CA ASP A 150 -2.80 23.76 8.82
C ASP A 150 -2.95 24.05 7.32
N TYR A 151 -2.16 24.99 6.77
CA TYR A 151 -2.20 25.32 5.34
C TYR A 151 -0.78 25.36 4.76
N TYR A 152 -0.21 24.18 4.52
CA TYR A 152 1.11 24.08 3.89
C TYR A 152 0.99 24.16 2.37
N SER A 153 1.90 24.91 1.74
CA SER A 153 2.07 24.91 0.28
C SER A 153 2.90 23.74 -0.24
N SER A 154 3.30 22.83 0.65
CA SER A 154 4.14 21.68 0.35
C SER A 154 3.50 20.38 0.82
N GLY A 155 3.82 19.29 0.14
CA GLY A 155 3.42 17.93 0.47
C GLY A 155 4.45 17.21 1.31
N TRP A 156 4.01 16.21 2.07
CA TRP A 156 4.93 15.45 2.92
C TRP A 156 5.94 14.63 2.11
N ILE A 157 5.59 14.16 0.90
CA ILE A 157 6.55 13.51 0.01
C ILE A 157 7.52 14.54 -0.58
N GLY A 158 7.05 15.72 -0.99
CA GLY A 158 7.93 16.80 -1.47
C GLY A 158 8.99 17.17 -0.44
N ARG A 159 8.59 17.30 0.84
CA ARG A 159 9.51 17.55 1.96
C ARG A 159 10.45 16.37 2.24
N TYR A 160 9.94 15.14 2.20
CA TYR A 160 10.77 13.92 2.29
C TYR A 160 11.85 13.87 1.20
N LEU A 161 11.48 14.11 -0.06
CA LEU A 161 12.42 14.08 -1.18
C LEU A 161 13.47 15.19 -1.03
N ASN A 162 13.06 16.40 -0.64
CA ASN A 162 13.99 17.48 -0.35
C ASN A 162 15.03 17.07 0.71
N GLN A 163 14.58 16.45 1.80
CA GLN A 163 15.46 15.99 2.87
C GLN A 163 16.43 14.88 2.44
N VAL A 164 15.95 13.90 1.66
CA VAL A 164 16.77 12.77 1.20
C VAL A 164 17.85 13.20 0.21
N TYR A 165 17.56 14.20 -0.61
CA TYR A 165 18.47 14.66 -1.65
C TYR A 165 19.32 15.88 -1.27
N ALA A 166 19.07 16.48 -0.10
CA ALA A 166 19.92 17.52 0.46
C ALA A 166 21.41 17.08 0.51
N PRO A 167 22.36 18.01 0.24
CA PRO A 167 22.17 19.45 0.04
C PRO A 167 21.87 19.86 -1.41
N ALA A 168 21.55 18.94 -2.32
CA ALA A 168 21.21 19.30 -3.69
C ALA A 168 19.80 19.88 -3.76
N ASP A 169 19.64 21.00 -4.46
CA ASP A 169 18.39 21.74 -4.55
C ASP A 169 17.64 21.40 -5.85
N TYR A 170 16.39 20.97 -5.73
CA TYR A 170 15.52 20.78 -6.90
C TYR A 170 14.82 22.10 -7.24
N PRO A 171 14.72 22.48 -8.53
CA PRO A 171 15.10 21.73 -9.73
C PRO A 171 16.54 21.97 -10.19
N ASP A 172 17.30 22.87 -9.55
CA ASP A 172 18.53 23.42 -10.12
C ASP A 172 19.66 22.39 -10.27
N ASP A 173 19.80 21.48 -9.31
CA ASP A 173 20.83 20.43 -9.30
C ASP A 173 20.36 19.12 -9.97
N PHE A 174 19.21 19.10 -10.65
CA PHE A 174 18.62 17.88 -11.22
C PHE A 174 18.20 18.02 -12.70
N PRO A 175 18.27 16.93 -13.49
CA PRO A 175 18.90 15.64 -13.17
C PRO A 175 20.42 15.75 -12.98
N ASN A 176 21.01 14.80 -12.24
CA ASN A 176 22.47 14.71 -12.04
C ASN A 176 22.98 13.26 -12.09
N ALA A 177 24.30 13.07 -12.01
CA ALA A 177 24.92 11.75 -12.11
C ALA A 177 24.45 10.76 -11.02
N GLY A 178 24.11 11.25 -9.82
CA GLY A 178 23.60 10.42 -8.72
C GLY A 178 22.13 10.02 -8.93
N MET A 179 21.34 10.95 -9.46
CA MET A 179 19.91 10.81 -9.70
C MET A 179 19.53 11.34 -11.10
N PRO A 180 19.75 10.54 -12.16
CA PRO A 180 19.38 10.91 -13.52
C PRO A 180 17.87 10.83 -13.77
N ASP A 181 17.13 10.16 -12.90
CA ASP A 181 15.70 9.87 -13.05
C ASP A 181 14.85 10.90 -12.28
N PRO A 182 13.55 11.06 -12.60
CA PRO A 182 12.64 11.89 -11.80
C PRO A 182 12.62 11.47 -10.33
N LEU A 183 12.56 12.44 -9.41
CA LEU A 183 12.54 12.13 -7.97
C LEU A 183 11.28 11.36 -7.56
N ALA A 184 10.16 11.68 -8.20
CA ALA A 184 8.87 11.01 -8.08
C ALA A 184 8.12 10.99 -9.42
N LEU A 185 7.19 10.06 -9.55
CA LEU A 185 6.29 9.97 -10.69
C LEU A 185 4.83 9.94 -10.25
N GLU A 186 3.98 10.65 -10.97
CA GLU A 186 2.55 10.71 -10.72
C GLU A 186 1.78 10.34 -11.98
N MET A 187 0.83 9.42 -11.87
CA MET A 187 0.00 9.02 -13.00
C MET A 187 -1.17 10.00 -13.18
N GLY A 188 -1.40 10.42 -14.42
CA GLY A 188 -2.40 11.41 -14.81
C GLY A 188 -1.75 12.68 -15.38
N ASN A 189 -2.56 13.74 -15.50
CA ASN A 189 -2.16 14.95 -16.24
C ASN A 189 -1.79 16.12 -15.33
N ASP A 190 -1.92 15.97 -14.01
CA ASP A 190 -1.70 17.02 -13.02
C ASP A 190 -0.68 16.56 -11.99
N THR A 191 0.05 17.51 -11.41
CA THR A 191 0.92 17.30 -10.24
C THR A 191 0.14 17.61 -8.96
N SER A 192 0.15 16.69 -8.02
CA SER A 192 -0.53 16.84 -6.74
C SER A 192 0.33 17.59 -5.71
N LEU A 193 -0.33 18.29 -4.77
CA LEU A 193 0.29 18.92 -3.60
C LEU A 193 1.26 17.96 -2.87
N LEU A 194 1.00 16.65 -2.90
CA LEU A 194 1.82 15.61 -2.30
C LEU A 194 3.32 15.75 -2.61
N PHE A 195 3.65 16.12 -3.85
CA PHE A 195 5.03 16.23 -4.34
C PHE A 195 5.56 17.67 -4.38
N HIS A 196 4.81 18.65 -3.87
CA HIS A 196 5.26 20.03 -3.86
C HIS A 196 6.25 20.26 -2.72
N GLN A 197 7.33 20.97 -3.00
CA GLN A 197 8.25 21.51 -2.01
C GLN A 197 7.78 22.89 -1.52
N GLU A 198 8.52 23.46 -0.57
CA GLU A 198 8.37 24.87 -0.21
C GLU A 198 8.49 25.75 -1.47
N GLY A 199 7.71 26.84 -1.55
CA GLY A 199 7.62 27.64 -2.77
C GLY A 199 6.75 27.04 -3.88
N ASN A 200 6.01 25.94 -3.62
CA ASN A 200 5.06 25.33 -4.55
C ASN A 200 5.72 24.73 -5.82
N ILE A 201 6.96 24.25 -5.68
CA ILE A 201 7.73 23.63 -6.77
C ILE A 201 7.43 22.12 -6.78
N PRO A 202 6.86 21.55 -7.86
CA PRO A 202 6.57 20.12 -7.94
C PRO A 202 7.84 19.31 -8.23
N THR A 203 8.14 18.29 -7.41
CA THR A 203 9.29 17.38 -7.62
C THR A 203 8.96 16.13 -8.42
N SER A 204 7.69 15.97 -8.81
CA SER A 204 7.22 14.84 -9.60
C SER A 204 7.07 15.22 -11.07
N ILE A 205 7.26 14.24 -11.94
CA ILE A 205 6.82 14.32 -13.33
C ILE A 205 5.50 13.56 -13.47
N SER A 206 4.50 14.21 -14.08
CA SER A 206 3.23 13.57 -14.40
C SER A 206 3.31 12.82 -15.72
N LEU A 207 2.88 11.56 -15.71
CA LEU A 207 2.89 10.68 -16.88
C LEU A 207 1.47 10.25 -17.24
N GLY A 208 1.29 9.99 -18.53
CA GLY A 208 0.11 9.27 -18.99
C GLY A 208 -0.16 7.99 -18.20
N ASN A 209 -1.42 7.62 -18.09
CA ASN A 209 -1.91 6.53 -17.23
C ASN A 209 -1.69 5.11 -17.79
N SER A 210 -0.85 4.94 -18.80
CA SER A 210 -0.55 3.64 -19.41
C SER A 210 0.78 3.66 -20.18
N PRO A 211 1.35 2.48 -20.49
CA PRO A 211 2.54 2.39 -21.34
C PRO A 211 2.34 3.03 -22.71
N GLY A 212 1.17 2.84 -23.34
CA GLY A 212 0.85 3.47 -24.62
C GLY A 212 0.77 4.99 -24.52
N ALA A 213 0.28 5.53 -23.41
CA ALA A 213 0.25 6.97 -23.19
C ALA A 213 1.67 7.57 -23.05
N LEU A 214 2.60 6.88 -22.40
CA LEU A 214 4.01 7.28 -22.37
C LEU A 214 4.62 7.28 -23.77
N LEU A 215 4.40 6.22 -24.56
CA LEU A 215 4.90 6.14 -25.94
C LEU A 215 4.33 7.26 -26.82
N ASN A 216 3.03 7.53 -26.72
CA ASN A 216 2.40 8.65 -27.43
C ASN A 216 2.98 10.00 -27.00
N GLN A 217 3.29 10.17 -25.70
CA GLN A 217 3.93 11.38 -25.20
C GLN A 217 5.32 11.58 -25.83
N ILE A 218 6.07 10.48 -26.01
CA ILE A 218 7.37 10.51 -26.69
C ILE A 218 7.24 10.81 -28.19
N GLU A 219 6.35 10.13 -28.90
CA GLU A 219 6.13 10.37 -30.35
C GLU A 219 5.74 11.82 -30.63
N ASN A 220 4.94 12.44 -29.74
CA ASN A 220 4.58 13.85 -29.86
C ASN A 220 5.73 14.82 -29.54
N LEU A 221 6.77 14.40 -28.81
CA LEU A 221 7.99 15.21 -28.65
C LEU A 221 8.81 15.24 -29.96
N GLU A 222 8.82 14.16 -30.74
CA GLU A 222 9.58 14.08 -32.00
C GLU A 222 8.90 14.84 -33.16
N GLY A 223 7.62 15.20 -33.04
CA GLY A 223 6.86 15.97 -34.03
C GLY A 223 7.23 17.46 -34.14
N PHE A 224 8.09 17.97 -33.25
CA PHE A 224 8.63 19.33 -33.33
C PHE A 224 9.81 19.36 -34.31
N ALA A 225 9.50 19.40 -35.60
CA ALA A 225 10.51 19.61 -36.64
C ALA A 225 11.24 20.94 -36.39
N ASP A 226 12.52 20.86 -36.03
CA ASP A 226 13.40 22.01 -35.80
C ASP A 226 13.55 22.80 -37.11
N GLN A 227 12.81 23.90 -37.22
CA GLN A 227 12.91 24.85 -38.32
C GLN A 227 14.11 25.80 -38.15
N GLY A 228 15.02 25.54 -37.19
CA GLY A 228 16.09 26.47 -36.80
C GLY A 228 15.56 27.68 -36.02
N ILE A 229 14.31 27.62 -35.56
CA ILE A 229 13.64 28.58 -34.70
C ILE A 229 13.13 27.76 -33.52
N ASP A 230 13.52 28.12 -32.30
CA ASP A 230 12.95 27.51 -31.09
C ASP A 230 11.43 27.69 -31.15
N PRO A 231 10.64 26.59 -31.29
CA PRO A 231 9.20 26.68 -31.45
C PRO A 231 8.50 27.26 -30.21
N ARG A 232 9.19 27.30 -29.07
CA ARG A 232 8.75 27.96 -27.82
C ARG A 232 8.92 29.48 -27.88
N GLY A 233 9.71 29.96 -28.83
CA GLY A 233 10.13 31.34 -28.97
C GLY A 233 11.31 31.70 -28.07
N LEU A 234 12.28 32.45 -28.60
CA LEU A 234 13.32 33.04 -27.77
C LEU A 234 12.70 34.20 -26.97
N PRO A 235 12.96 34.30 -25.65
CA PRO A 235 12.53 35.46 -24.88
C PRO A 235 13.01 36.75 -25.56
N PRO A 236 12.14 37.76 -25.74
CA PRO A 236 12.49 38.97 -26.47
C PRO A 236 13.76 39.64 -25.93
N GLU A 237 14.66 40.07 -26.81
CA GLU A 237 15.95 40.65 -26.41
C GLU A 237 15.82 41.85 -25.46
N HIS A 238 14.73 42.62 -25.55
CA HIS A 238 14.48 43.76 -24.66
C HIS A 238 14.23 43.37 -23.20
N LEU A 239 13.99 42.08 -22.92
CA LEU A 239 13.88 41.56 -21.55
C LEU A 239 15.25 41.19 -20.97
N ASN A 240 16.34 41.19 -21.75
CA ASN A 240 17.66 40.81 -21.26
C ASN A 240 18.08 41.66 -20.04
N GLY A 241 18.49 40.99 -18.96
CA GLY A 241 18.85 41.62 -17.69
C GLY A 241 17.67 42.01 -16.79
N SER A 242 16.43 41.86 -17.24
CA SER A 242 15.22 42.06 -16.41
C SER A 242 14.92 40.82 -15.55
N PRO A 243 14.15 40.97 -14.45
CA PRO A 243 13.56 39.85 -13.74
C PRO A 243 12.77 38.92 -14.69
N TYR A 244 11.93 39.48 -15.55
CA TYR A 244 11.08 38.73 -16.49
C TYR A 244 11.85 37.72 -17.36
N LYS A 245 13.05 38.08 -17.82
CA LYS A 245 13.90 37.14 -18.56
C LYS A 245 14.38 35.99 -17.69
N LYS A 246 14.70 36.22 -16.42
CA LYS A 246 15.07 35.16 -15.47
C LYS A 246 13.90 34.20 -15.23
N GLU A 247 12.69 34.71 -15.06
CA GLU A 247 11.51 33.85 -14.89
C GLU A 247 11.20 33.05 -16.17
N MET A 248 11.33 33.65 -17.36
CA MET A 248 11.17 32.94 -18.63
C MET A 248 12.24 31.87 -18.83
N ASP A 249 13.51 32.17 -18.55
CA ASP A 249 14.61 31.19 -18.65
C ASP A 249 14.43 30.04 -17.65
N TRP A 250 13.89 30.33 -16.46
CA TRP A 250 13.55 29.32 -15.47
C TRP A 250 12.42 28.39 -15.98
N ILE A 251 11.36 28.94 -16.58
CA ILE A 251 10.26 28.15 -17.17
C ILE A 251 10.78 27.28 -18.32
N LEU A 252 11.56 27.84 -19.25
CA LEU A 252 12.15 27.09 -20.36
C LEU A 252 13.09 25.99 -19.86
N GLY A 253 13.88 26.27 -18.82
CA GLY A 253 14.74 25.28 -18.18
C GLY A 253 13.98 24.12 -17.51
N LEU A 254 12.76 24.37 -17.00
CA LEU A 254 11.90 23.29 -16.49
C LEU A 254 11.35 22.40 -17.63
N GLU A 255 11.05 23.00 -18.78
CA GLU A 255 10.61 22.27 -19.98
C GLU A 255 11.74 21.38 -20.51
N ASP A 256 12.96 21.91 -20.65
CA ASP A 256 14.16 21.14 -21.06
C ASP A 256 14.41 19.94 -20.13
N LYS A 257 14.24 20.13 -18.82
CA LYS A 257 14.35 19.06 -17.81
C LYS A 257 13.25 18.03 -17.98
N SER A 258 12.02 18.45 -18.25
CA SER A 258 10.89 17.54 -18.49
C SER A 258 11.13 16.67 -19.72
N GLU A 259 11.63 17.24 -20.82
CA GLU A 259 12.03 16.46 -22.01
C GLU A 259 13.16 15.47 -21.71
N THR A 260 14.18 15.93 -20.97
CA THR A 260 15.30 15.08 -20.53
C THR A 260 14.80 13.88 -19.74
N TYR A 261 13.87 14.11 -18.81
CA TYR A 261 13.25 13.05 -18.04
C TYR A 261 12.40 12.10 -18.88
N ILE A 262 11.61 12.60 -19.85
CA ILE A 262 10.80 11.73 -20.71
C ILE A 262 11.69 10.82 -21.57
N LYS A 263 12.78 11.36 -22.15
CA LYS A 263 13.78 10.54 -22.88
C LYS A 263 14.42 9.51 -21.96
N ARG A 264 14.80 9.90 -20.74
CA ARG A 264 15.34 8.98 -19.74
C ARG A 264 14.36 7.86 -19.36
N LEU A 265 13.08 8.18 -19.20
CA LEU A 265 12.04 7.19 -18.91
C LEU A 265 11.83 6.22 -20.07
N GLN A 266 11.96 6.68 -21.32
CA GLN A 266 11.92 5.81 -22.50
C GLN A 266 13.06 4.80 -22.48
N GLU A 267 14.30 5.24 -22.22
CA GLU A 267 15.46 4.34 -22.13
C GLU A 267 15.23 3.24 -21.10
N ILE A 268 14.75 3.60 -19.91
CA ILE A 268 14.42 2.67 -18.82
C ILE A 268 13.30 1.72 -19.24
N TYR A 269 12.23 2.26 -19.83
CA TYR A 269 11.10 1.47 -20.28
C TYR A 269 11.50 0.41 -21.31
N LEU A 270 12.39 0.77 -22.25
CA LEU A 270 12.92 -0.13 -23.28
C LEU A 270 13.96 -1.11 -22.72
N ALA A 271 14.68 -0.76 -21.65
CA ALA A 271 15.61 -1.66 -20.97
C ALA A 271 14.92 -2.85 -20.27
N SER A 272 13.61 -2.75 -20.05
CA SER A 272 12.79 -3.83 -19.49
C SER A 272 11.94 -4.52 -20.54
N ASN A 273 11.84 -5.85 -20.40
CA ASN A 273 10.87 -6.66 -21.13
C ASN A 273 9.42 -6.31 -20.71
N GLU A 274 8.49 -6.61 -21.63
CA GLU A 274 7.05 -6.63 -21.36
C GLU A 274 6.72 -7.55 -20.17
N SER A 275 5.65 -7.20 -19.45
CA SER A 275 5.12 -8.08 -18.40
C SER A 275 4.67 -9.42 -18.99
N SER A 276 5.09 -10.53 -18.38
CA SER A 276 4.55 -11.86 -18.64
C SER A 276 3.23 -12.12 -17.90
N VAL A 277 2.83 -11.21 -17.02
CA VAL A 277 1.57 -11.27 -16.26
C VAL A 277 0.50 -10.45 -16.96
N GLU A 278 -0.68 -11.05 -17.10
CA GLU A 278 -1.88 -10.38 -17.59
C GLU A 278 -2.46 -9.47 -16.50
N TYR A 279 -2.73 -8.21 -16.85
CA TYR A 279 -3.40 -7.26 -15.98
C TYR A 279 -4.88 -7.19 -16.37
N PRO A 280 -5.83 -7.53 -15.49
CA PRO A 280 -7.24 -7.49 -15.83
C PRO A 280 -7.72 -6.07 -16.14
N GLU A 281 -8.11 -5.81 -17.39
CA GLU A 281 -8.55 -4.48 -17.82
C GLU A 281 -10.07 -4.27 -17.71
N ILE A 282 -10.84 -5.35 -17.60
CA ILE A 282 -12.30 -5.30 -17.69
C ILE A 282 -12.90 -5.99 -16.45
N TYR A 283 -13.90 -5.33 -15.87
CA TYR A 283 -14.75 -5.94 -14.85
C TYR A 283 -15.58 -7.08 -15.48
N PRO A 284 -15.55 -8.31 -14.92
CA PRO A 284 -16.09 -9.49 -15.59
C PRO A 284 -17.63 -9.57 -15.60
N PHE A 285 -18.31 -8.65 -14.92
CA PHE A 285 -19.77 -8.58 -14.88
C PHE A 285 -20.27 -7.27 -15.47
N ASN A 286 -21.60 -7.14 -15.58
CA ASN A 286 -22.22 -5.89 -16.04
C ASN A 286 -21.88 -4.74 -15.09
N ALA A 287 -21.61 -3.57 -15.66
CA ALA A 287 -21.36 -2.34 -14.93
C ALA A 287 -21.65 -1.12 -15.82
N PRO A 288 -21.85 0.08 -15.23
CA PRO A 288 -21.89 1.32 -15.98
C PRO A 288 -20.63 1.47 -16.86
N SER A 289 -20.80 1.96 -18.08
CA SER A 289 -19.72 2.05 -19.08
C SER A 289 -18.46 2.75 -18.54
N GLY A 290 -18.63 3.84 -17.79
CA GLY A 290 -17.54 4.61 -17.16
C GLY A 290 -16.82 3.88 -16.02
N SER A 291 -17.30 2.71 -15.58
CA SER A 291 -16.74 1.92 -14.48
C SER A 291 -16.26 0.53 -14.91
N LEU A 292 -16.46 0.15 -16.18
CA LEU A 292 -16.14 -1.17 -16.71
C LEU A 292 -14.63 -1.40 -16.83
N ARG A 293 -13.89 -0.39 -17.32
CA ARG A 293 -12.44 -0.48 -17.50
C ARG A 293 -11.70 -0.22 -16.18
N ASN A 294 -10.68 -1.03 -15.91
CA ASN A 294 -9.79 -0.88 -14.76
C ASN A 294 -8.75 0.23 -15.03
N PRO A 295 -8.81 1.38 -14.35
CA PRO A 295 -7.86 2.46 -14.58
C PRO A 295 -6.47 2.16 -14.00
N LEU A 296 -6.34 1.21 -13.07
CA LEU A 296 -5.07 0.90 -12.40
C LEU A 296 -4.18 -0.05 -13.20
N SER A 297 -4.76 -0.89 -14.05
CA SER A 297 -4.03 -1.93 -14.79
C SER A 297 -2.91 -1.35 -15.66
N GLY A 298 -3.20 -0.31 -16.44
CA GLY A 298 -2.17 0.38 -17.24
C GLY A 298 -1.11 1.08 -16.38
N GLN A 299 -1.54 1.79 -15.34
CA GLN A 299 -0.65 2.53 -14.44
C GLN A 299 0.35 1.60 -13.74
N LEU A 300 -0.14 0.52 -13.13
CA LEU A 300 0.69 -0.43 -12.38
C LEU A 300 1.59 -1.25 -13.31
N LYS A 301 1.13 -1.60 -14.52
CA LYS A 301 1.97 -2.22 -15.55
C LYS A 301 3.10 -1.29 -16.02
N LEU A 302 2.86 0.01 -16.10
CA LEU A 302 3.92 0.98 -16.40
C LEU A 302 4.93 1.06 -15.24
N VAL A 303 4.45 1.17 -13.99
CA VAL A 303 5.30 1.19 -12.80
C VAL A 303 6.19 -0.06 -12.73
N SER A 304 5.62 -1.26 -12.88
CA SER A 304 6.40 -2.51 -12.81
C SER A 304 7.47 -2.59 -13.89
N ARG A 305 7.17 -2.06 -15.09
CA ARG A 305 8.11 -2.03 -16.20
C ARG A 305 9.25 -1.03 -15.99
N LEU A 306 8.95 0.18 -15.50
CA LEU A 306 9.98 1.16 -15.15
C LEU A 306 10.90 0.63 -14.05
N LEU A 307 10.33 -0.03 -13.02
CA LEU A 307 11.10 -0.69 -11.98
C LEU A 307 11.97 -1.83 -12.52
N GLY A 308 11.43 -2.65 -13.42
CA GLY A 308 12.21 -3.69 -14.11
C GLY A 308 13.34 -3.13 -14.98
N GLY A 309 13.20 -1.89 -15.46
CA GLY A 309 14.21 -1.17 -16.23
C GLY A 309 15.30 -0.51 -15.38
N GLY A 310 15.19 -0.61 -14.05
CA GLY A 310 16.18 -0.06 -13.12
C GLY A 310 16.03 1.43 -12.81
N ILE A 311 14.81 1.98 -12.90
CA ILE A 311 14.54 3.35 -12.46
C ILE A 311 14.92 3.55 -10.97
N LYS A 312 15.52 4.70 -10.65
CA LYS A 312 15.90 5.10 -9.29
C LYS A 312 14.81 5.89 -8.55
N THR A 313 13.74 6.27 -9.24
CA THR A 313 12.56 6.93 -8.65
C THR A 313 12.03 6.13 -7.46
N LYS A 314 11.84 6.80 -6.31
CA LYS A 314 11.47 6.13 -5.05
C LYS A 314 9.97 6.12 -4.78
N VAL A 315 9.21 7.06 -5.34
CA VAL A 315 7.79 7.23 -5.01
C VAL A 315 6.96 7.37 -6.28
N PHE A 316 5.90 6.57 -6.36
CA PHE A 316 4.93 6.59 -7.45
C PHE A 316 3.53 6.86 -6.90
N LEU A 317 2.78 7.76 -7.51
CA LEU A 317 1.36 7.94 -7.23
C LEU A 317 0.53 7.35 -8.38
N VAL A 318 -0.28 6.36 -8.07
CA VAL A 318 -1.31 5.82 -8.97
C VAL A 318 -2.69 6.23 -8.47
N LYS A 319 -3.63 6.45 -9.39
CA LYS A 319 -4.93 7.06 -9.08
C LYS A 319 -6.08 6.23 -9.60
N MET A 320 -7.12 6.16 -8.78
CA MET A 320 -8.44 5.70 -9.20
C MET A 320 -9.52 6.57 -8.54
N GLY A 321 -10.40 7.14 -9.38
CA GLY A 321 -11.57 7.88 -8.92
C GLY A 321 -12.87 7.09 -9.00
N GLY A 322 -13.96 7.78 -8.69
CA GLY A 322 -15.32 7.24 -8.71
C GLY A 322 -15.74 6.58 -7.40
N PHE A 323 -15.10 6.94 -6.29
CA PHE A 323 -15.57 6.57 -4.95
C PHE A 323 -16.63 7.53 -4.41
N ASP A 324 -16.89 8.65 -5.10
CA ASP A 324 -17.90 9.62 -4.70
C ASP A 324 -19.35 9.15 -4.93
N THR A 325 -19.72 8.09 -4.21
CA THR A 325 -20.91 7.27 -4.44
C THR A 325 -22.06 7.67 -3.53
N HIS A 326 -22.41 8.97 -3.55
CA HIS A 326 -23.62 9.47 -2.86
C HIS A 326 -24.91 8.82 -3.39
N ALA A 327 -24.92 8.44 -4.66
CA ALA A 327 -26.04 7.78 -5.30
C ALA A 327 -25.55 6.67 -6.23
N GLY A 328 -26.34 5.62 -6.39
CA GLY A 328 -26.04 4.53 -7.32
C GLY A 328 -24.72 3.82 -7.03
N GLN A 329 -24.35 3.71 -5.75
CA GLN A 329 -23.20 2.91 -5.32
C GLN A 329 -23.36 1.46 -5.76
N VAL A 330 -24.60 0.96 -5.63
CA VAL A 330 -25.03 -0.37 -6.05
C VAL A 330 -26.15 -0.30 -7.09
N GLU A 331 -26.41 -1.41 -7.76
CA GLU A 331 -27.62 -1.57 -8.57
C GLU A 331 -28.86 -1.78 -7.67
N SER A 332 -29.98 -1.14 -8.00
CA SER A 332 -31.20 -1.20 -7.17
C SER A 332 -31.80 -2.61 -7.06
N THR A 333 -31.47 -3.50 -8.00
CA THR A 333 -31.91 -4.90 -8.03
C THR A 333 -30.87 -5.87 -7.49
N ASN A 334 -29.62 -5.42 -7.26
CA ASN A 334 -28.54 -6.27 -6.77
C ASN A 334 -27.48 -5.45 -6.03
N THR A 335 -27.50 -5.55 -4.69
CA THR A 335 -26.58 -4.82 -3.81
C THR A 335 -25.12 -5.27 -3.90
N THR A 336 -24.83 -6.39 -4.58
CA THR A 336 -23.46 -6.90 -4.79
C THR A 336 -22.81 -6.43 -6.08
N MET A 337 -23.52 -5.59 -6.83
CA MET A 337 -23.18 -5.09 -8.16
C MET A 337 -23.29 -3.57 -8.18
N GLY A 338 -22.67 -2.93 -9.17
CA GLY A 338 -22.70 -1.47 -9.34
C GLY A 338 -21.31 -0.85 -9.31
N VAL A 339 -21.25 0.47 -9.11
CA VAL A 339 -19.99 1.24 -9.18
C VAL A 339 -19.00 0.77 -8.12
N HIS A 340 -19.43 0.58 -6.88
CA HIS A 340 -18.51 0.17 -5.80
C HIS A 340 -17.95 -1.24 -6.01
N ALA A 341 -18.79 -2.16 -6.49
CA ALA A 341 -18.38 -3.52 -6.86
C ALA A 341 -17.22 -3.51 -7.87
N THR A 342 -17.30 -2.66 -8.91
CA THR A 342 -16.20 -2.55 -9.88
C THR A 342 -14.94 -1.96 -9.25
N LYS A 343 -15.05 -0.98 -8.35
CA LYS A 343 -13.86 -0.43 -7.66
C LYS A 343 -13.17 -1.48 -6.80
N MET A 344 -13.95 -2.30 -6.09
CA MET A 344 -13.43 -3.39 -5.28
C MET A 344 -12.69 -4.42 -6.14
N TYR A 345 -13.29 -4.82 -7.27
CA TYR A 345 -12.61 -5.66 -8.26
C TYR A 345 -11.32 -5.02 -8.77
N HIS A 346 -11.39 -3.75 -9.20
CA HIS A 346 -10.28 -3.08 -9.87
C HIS A 346 -9.04 -2.97 -8.98
N ILE A 347 -9.21 -2.61 -7.69
CA ILE A 347 -8.11 -2.62 -6.71
C ILE A 347 -7.59 -4.04 -6.55
N SER A 348 -8.48 -4.97 -6.22
CA SER A 348 -8.15 -6.34 -5.84
C SER A 348 -7.38 -7.07 -6.96
N ALA A 349 -7.90 -7.01 -8.19
CA ALA A 349 -7.33 -7.68 -9.35
C ALA A 349 -6.03 -7.01 -9.84
N ALA A 350 -6.00 -5.67 -9.93
CA ALA A 350 -4.80 -4.97 -10.40
C ALA A 350 -3.63 -5.09 -9.42
N MET A 351 -3.89 -5.03 -8.11
CA MET A 351 -2.84 -5.22 -7.09
C MET A 351 -2.28 -6.64 -7.10
N LYS A 352 -3.12 -7.66 -7.30
CA LYS A 352 -2.63 -9.05 -7.45
C LYS A 352 -1.78 -9.23 -8.70
N ALA A 353 -2.21 -8.67 -9.84
CA ALA A 353 -1.43 -8.70 -11.08
C ALA A 353 -0.10 -7.95 -10.93
N PHE A 354 -0.12 -6.76 -10.32
CA PHE A 354 1.08 -5.98 -10.03
C PHE A 354 2.06 -6.74 -9.14
N HIS A 355 1.58 -7.34 -8.05
CA HIS A 355 2.43 -8.12 -7.15
C HIS A 355 3.03 -9.36 -7.83
N ALA A 356 2.26 -10.02 -8.71
CA ALA A 356 2.75 -11.15 -9.49
C ALA A 356 3.82 -10.74 -10.51
N ASP A 357 3.67 -9.58 -11.15
CA ASP A 357 4.63 -9.02 -12.10
C ASP A 357 5.92 -8.57 -11.40
N LEU A 358 5.81 -7.89 -10.26
CA LEU A 358 6.95 -7.59 -9.39
C LEU A 358 7.70 -8.86 -8.99
N LYS A 359 6.98 -9.92 -8.64
CA LYS A 359 7.57 -11.23 -8.33
C LYS A 359 8.29 -11.85 -9.52
N ALA A 360 7.70 -11.79 -10.71
CA ALA A 360 8.34 -12.27 -11.93
C ALA A 360 9.65 -11.52 -12.25
N ARG A 361 9.77 -10.29 -11.73
CA ARG A 361 10.94 -9.40 -11.88
C ARG A 361 11.92 -9.45 -10.71
N GLY A 362 11.60 -10.16 -9.62
CA GLY A 362 12.41 -10.19 -8.39
C GLY A 362 12.41 -8.86 -7.61
N LEU A 363 11.31 -8.10 -7.70
CA LEU A 363 11.15 -6.75 -7.13
C LEU A 363 10.08 -6.67 -6.04
N GLU A 364 9.35 -7.76 -5.77
CA GLU A 364 8.21 -7.82 -4.85
C GLU A 364 8.58 -7.46 -3.38
N ASP A 365 9.86 -7.59 -3.06
CA ASP A 365 10.45 -7.29 -1.77
C ASP A 365 10.85 -5.81 -1.63
N LYS A 366 10.93 -5.09 -2.75
CA LYS A 366 11.37 -3.69 -2.84
C LYS A 366 10.21 -2.72 -2.91
N VAL A 367 8.98 -3.18 -3.11
CA VAL A 367 7.81 -2.32 -3.31
C VAL A 367 6.80 -2.50 -2.18
N LEU A 368 6.34 -1.37 -1.64
CA LEU A 368 5.21 -1.27 -0.73
C LEU A 368 4.15 -0.40 -1.36
N THR A 369 2.89 -0.83 -1.32
CA THR A 369 1.75 -0.01 -1.75
C THR A 369 0.86 0.34 -0.57
N ILE A 370 0.49 1.62 -0.42
CA ILE A 370 -0.50 2.08 0.55
C ILE A 370 -1.65 2.78 -0.17
N SER A 371 -2.89 2.45 0.18
CA SER A 371 -4.06 3.18 -0.30
C SER A 371 -4.32 4.43 0.53
N MET A 372 -4.84 5.47 -0.10
CA MET A 372 -5.25 6.71 0.54
C MET A 372 -6.62 7.14 0.03
N SER A 373 -7.46 7.69 0.91
CA SER A 373 -8.70 8.37 0.52
C SER A 373 -8.92 9.58 1.42
N GLU A 374 -9.43 10.69 0.89
CA GLU A 374 -9.55 11.95 1.63
C GLU A 374 -10.43 11.87 2.90
N PHE A 375 -11.34 10.89 2.95
CA PHE A 375 -12.21 10.58 4.08
C PHE A 375 -12.87 9.20 3.87
N GLY A 376 -13.66 8.72 4.84
CA GLY A 376 -14.54 7.56 4.70
C GLY A 376 -16.01 7.92 4.48
N ARG A 377 -16.89 6.92 4.55
CA ARG A 377 -18.35 7.09 4.33
C ARG A 377 -19.16 7.00 5.60
N ARG A 378 -20.36 7.57 5.58
CA ARG A 378 -21.32 7.43 6.68
C ARG A 378 -21.67 5.96 6.91
N ILE A 379 -21.94 5.64 8.17
CA ILE A 379 -22.43 4.32 8.57
C ILE A 379 -23.80 4.04 7.91
N PRO A 380 -24.85 4.86 8.13
CA PRO A 380 -26.13 4.64 7.46
C PRO A 380 -26.03 4.92 5.96
N SER A 381 -26.71 4.11 5.16
CA SER A 381 -26.95 4.44 3.75
C SER A 381 -27.99 5.54 3.62
N ASN A 382 -27.98 6.24 2.48
CA ASN A 382 -29.01 7.20 2.13
C ASN A 382 -30.07 6.57 1.19
N GLY A 383 -31.11 7.33 0.88
CA GLY A 383 -32.23 6.87 0.04
C GLY A 383 -31.88 6.67 -1.44
N SER A 384 -30.67 7.05 -1.87
CA SER A 384 -30.24 7.04 -3.27
C SER A 384 -29.36 5.83 -3.61
N TYR A 385 -29.42 4.77 -2.81
CA TYR A 385 -28.58 3.58 -2.97
C TYR A 385 -27.08 3.91 -2.88
N GLY A 386 -26.72 4.82 -1.99
CA GLY A 386 -25.34 5.24 -1.73
C GLY A 386 -25.14 5.69 -0.28
N THR A 387 -24.03 6.38 -0.03
CA THR A 387 -23.65 6.86 1.29
C THR A 387 -23.14 8.29 1.24
N ASP A 388 -23.50 9.10 2.23
CA ASP A 388 -23.00 10.48 2.34
C ASP A 388 -21.54 10.51 2.82
N HIS A 389 -20.90 11.69 2.74
CA HIS A 389 -19.55 11.91 3.25
C HIS A 389 -19.45 11.65 4.75
N GLY A 390 -18.45 10.84 5.14
CA GLY A 390 -18.18 10.47 6.52
C GLY A 390 -16.78 10.89 6.99
N LYS A 391 -16.28 10.22 8.04
CA LYS A 391 -14.99 10.50 8.67
C LYS A 391 -13.99 9.34 8.51
N GLY A 392 -13.95 8.41 9.47
CA GLY A 392 -13.01 7.28 9.43
C GLY A 392 -13.27 6.36 8.25
N GLY A 393 -12.18 5.85 7.67
CA GLY A 393 -12.22 4.88 6.57
C GLY A 393 -11.29 3.70 6.82
N ALA A 394 -11.01 2.92 5.77
CA ALA A 394 -10.03 1.84 5.81
C ALA A 394 -8.86 2.13 4.87
N VAL A 395 -7.64 1.84 5.34
CA VAL A 395 -6.43 1.88 4.53
C VAL A 395 -5.96 0.45 4.26
N MET A 396 -5.81 0.11 2.99
CA MET A 396 -5.21 -1.12 2.52
C MET A 396 -3.71 -0.92 2.28
N VAL A 397 -2.93 -1.93 2.66
CA VAL A 397 -1.48 -1.95 2.46
C VAL A 397 -1.12 -3.26 1.79
N PHE A 398 -0.22 -3.22 0.82
CA PHE A 398 0.21 -4.38 0.04
C PHE A 398 1.73 -4.46 -0.06
N GLY A 399 2.27 -5.68 0.01
CA GLY A 399 3.69 -5.96 -0.18
C GLY A 399 4.18 -7.15 0.64
N ASN A 400 5.32 -7.73 0.25
CA ASN A 400 5.89 -8.92 0.90
C ASN A 400 6.40 -8.71 2.33
N ARG A 401 6.67 -7.45 2.70
CA ARG A 401 7.16 -7.05 4.03
C ARG A 401 6.11 -6.36 4.87
N VAL A 402 4.86 -6.29 4.40
CA VAL A 402 3.74 -5.80 5.20
C VAL A 402 3.58 -6.68 6.43
N ASN A 403 3.35 -6.09 7.59
CA ASN A 403 2.82 -6.78 8.76
C ASN A 403 1.34 -7.12 8.48
N PRO A 404 0.99 -8.39 8.16
CA PRO A 404 -0.35 -8.72 7.70
C PRO A 404 -1.34 -8.75 8.87
N GLY A 405 -2.60 -8.44 8.57
CA GLY A 405 -3.65 -8.46 9.56
C GLY A 405 -4.75 -7.43 9.32
N VAL A 406 -5.77 -7.52 10.17
CA VAL A 406 -6.81 -6.50 10.34
C VAL A 406 -6.45 -5.72 11.61
N PHE A 407 -6.18 -4.43 11.46
CA PHE A 407 -5.79 -3.54 12.55
C PHE A 407 -6.93 -2.59 12.87
N GLY A 408 -7.18 -2.38 14.17
CA GLY A 408 -8.36 -1.69 14.67
C GLY A 408 -9.55 -2.63 14.81
N THR A 409 -10.56 -2.18 15.54
CA THR A 409 -11.79 -2.93 15.81
C THR A 409 -12.87 -2.58 14.81
N ASN A 410 -13.85 -3.47 14.68
CA ASN A 410 -15.07 -3.17 13.93
C ASN A 410 -15.75 -1.89 14.46
N PRO A 411 -16.26 -1.01 13.57
CA PRO A 411 -16.89 0.24 13.98
C PRO A 411 -18.20 0.02 14.75
N ASP A 412 -18.49 0.90 15.72
CA ASP A 412 -19.81 0.95 16.36
C ASP A 412 -20.87 1.44 15.38
N LEU A 413 -21.63 0.51 14.82
CA LEU A 413 -22.64 0.77 13.80
C LEU A 413 -23.88 1.52 14.33
N ASN A 414 -23.97 1.79 15.64
CA ASN A 414 -25.01 2.68 16.19
C ASN A 414 -24.73 4.14 15.87
N LYS A 415 -23.47 4.52 15.64
CA LYS A 415 -23.06 5.89 15.32
C LYS A 415 -23.37 6.28 13.87
N SER A 416 -23.13 7.54 13.51
CA SER A 416 -23.26 8.01 12.12
C SER A 416 -21.94 7.96 11.35
N ASN A 417 -20.80 7.96 12.04
CA ASN A 417 -19.46 7.94 11.47
C ASN A 417 -18.62 6.86 12.14
N ILE A 418 -17.63 6.35 11.41
CA ILE A 418 -16.55 5.55 11.98
C ILE A 418 -15.65 6.49 12.79
N ASP A 419 -15.37 6.10 14.03
CA ASP A 419 -14.46 6.84 14.92
C ASP A 419 -13.01 6.74 14.43
N LEU A 420 -12.21 7.74 14.83
CA LEU A 420 -10.76 7.74 14.64
C LEU A 420 -10.14 6.66 15.54
N GLN A 421 -9.50 5.66 14.93
CA GLN A 421 -8.71 4.63 15.61
C GLN A 421 -7.22 4.74 15.32
N PHE A 422 -6.88 5.25 14.13
CA PHE A 422 -5.50 5.55 13.75
C PHE A 422 -5.46 6.90 13.04
N ASP A 423 -4.47 7.70 13.38
CA ASP A 423 -4.19 8.89 12.62
C ASP A 423 -3.47 8.51 11.32
N TYR A 424 -3.91 9.05 10.18
CA TYR A 424 -3.25 8.75 8.90
C TYR A 424 -1.76 9.10 8.89
N ARG A 425 -1.34 10.08 9.70
CA ARG A 425 0.07 10.48 9.85
C ARG A 425 0.88 9.47 10.65
N GLN A 426 0.26 8.66 11.52
CA GLN A 426 0.93 7.51 12.14
C GLN A 426 1.31 6.47 11.07
N LEU A 427 0.42 6.22 10.11
CA LEU A 427 0.70 5.30 9.01
C LEU A 427 1.80 5.86 8.10
N TYR A 428 1.74 7.14 7.73
CA TYR A 428 2.77 7.75 6.89
C TYR A 428 4.12 7.86 7.60
N GLY A 429 4.12 8.19 8.89
CA GLY A 429 5.31 8.20 9.73
C GLY A 429 5.93 6.80 9.88
N SER A 430 5.10 5.76 10.05
CA SER A 430 5.54 4.37 10.07
C SER A 430 6.19 3.98 8.72
N ILE A 431 5.59 4.34 7.59
CA ILE A 431 6.19 4.10 6.26
C ILE A 431 7.53 4.84 6.11
N LEU A 432 7.57 6.13 6.43
CA LEU A 432 8.81 6.92 6.33
C LEU A 432 9.91 6.30 7.20
N HIS A 433 9.57 5.89 8.42
CA HIS A 433 10.52 5.34 9.38
C HIS A 433 10.96 3.91 9.06
N GLU A 434 10.00 3.01 8.90
CA GLU A 434 10.24 1.57 8.81
C GLU A 434 10.60 1.13 7.38
N TRP A 435 10.05 1.78 6.35
CA TRP A 435 10.25 1.41 4.95
C TRP A 435 11.30 2.25 4.24
N LEU A 436 11.20 3.58 4.39
CA LEU A 436 12.11 4.52 3.73
C LEU A 436 13.33 4.87 4.59
N GLY A 437 13.34 4.43 5.85
CA GLY A 437 14.46 4.52 6.78
C GLY A 437 14.61 5.84 7.51
N VAL A 438 13.71 6.81 7.33
CA VAL A 438 13.85 8.17 7.87
C VAL A 438 13.81 8.18 9.41
N ASP A 439 14.69 8.97 10.03
CA ASP A 439 14.71 9.13 11.49
C ASP A 439 13.42 9.81 12.00
N LYS A 440 12.87 9.35 13.13
CA LYS A 440 11.62 9.90 13.69
C LYS A 440 11.73 11.40 14.00
N ALA A 441 12.89 11.90 14.42
CA ALA A 441 13.07 13.32 14.68
C ALA A 441 12.98 14.13 13.39
N SER A 442 13.52 13.63 12.29
CA SER A 442 13.40 14.25 10.96
C SER A 442 11.95 14.21 10.45
N ILE A 443 11.26 13.09 10.64
CA ILE A 443 9.83 12.99 10.31
C ILE A 443 9.03 14.04 11.08
N ASN A 444 9.26 14.18 12.39
CA ASN A 444 8.49 15.11 13.22
C ASN A 444 8.86 16.57 12.97
N ASN A 445 10.14 16.90 12.78
CA ASN A 445 10.60 18.29 12.72
C ASN A 445 10.63 18.88 11.31
N ASP A 446 10.91 18.05 10.29
CA ASP A 446 11.18 18.53 8.93
C ASP A 446 10.08 18.11 7.94
N ILE A 447 9.36 17.01 8.23
CA ILE A 447 8.31 16.49 7.34
C ILE A 447 6.92 16.84 7.87
N PHE A 448 6.52 16.44 9.07
CA PHE A 448 5.16 16.70 9.57
C PHE A 448 5.03 17.93 10.47
N PHE A 449 6.15 18.50 10.89
CA PHE A 449 6.23 19.66 11.81
C PHE A 449 5.56 19.44 13.18
N LYS A 450 5.23 18.19 13.53
CA LYS A 450 4.59 17.78 14.77
C LYS A 450 4.82 16.29 15.01
N ASP A 451 4.80 15.87 16.27
CA ASP A 451 4.86 14.45 16.64
C ASP A 451 3.49 13.79 16.49
N PHE A 452 3.33 13.04 15.40
CA PHE A 452 2.14 12.24 15.16
C PHE A 452 2.30 10.78 15.55
N PHE A 453 3.50 10.31 15.95
CA PHE A 453 3.65 8.95 16.45
C PHE A 453 2.85 8.75 17.74
N ASN A 454 2.88 9.77 18.62
CA ASN A 454 2.14 9.81 19.88
C ASN A 454 0.82 10.59 19.74
N ALA A 455 0.07 10.37 18.65
CA ALA A 455 -1.20 11.04 18.41
C ALA A 455 -2.28 10.64 19.43
N SER A 456 -3.34 11.45 19.53
CA SER A 456 -4.49 11.20 20.40
C SER A 456 -5.80 11.42 19.65
N ASP A 457 -6.87 10.76 20.10
CA ASP A 457 -8.21 10.94 19.57
C ASP A 457 -8.82 12.31 19.93
N GLU A 458 -10.05 12.57 19.48
CA GLU A 458 -10.76 13.83 19.75
C GLU A 458 -11.01 14.08 21.26
N ASN A 459 -10.89 13.05 22.12
CA ASN A 459 -11.06 13.11 23.57
C ASN A 459 -9.72 13.19 24.32
N GLY A 460 -8.59 13.16 23.62
CA GLY A 460 -7.26 13.15 24.22
C GLY A 460 -6.77 11.76 24.69
N ASN A 461 -7.44 10.68 24.28
CA ASN A 461 -6.93 9.33 24.54
C ASN A 461 -5.81 9.00 23.54
N PRO A 462 -4.69 8.39 23.97
CA PRO A 462 -3.62 8.02 23.08
C PRO A 462 -4.09 7.00 22.04
N LEU A 463 -3.72 7.20 20.78
CA LEU A 463 -3.94 6.24 19.71
C LEU A 463 -2.91 5.12 19.80
N PRO A 464 -3.25 3.89 19.35
CA PRO A 464 -2.31 2.78 19.32
C PRO A 464 -1.10 3.08 18.42
N ASP A 465 0.05 2.50 18.79
CA ASP A 465 1.23 2.49 17.93
C ASP A 465 0.96 1.73 16.63
N VAL A 466 1.57 2.18 15.55
CA VAL A 466 1.44 1.60 14.21
C VAL A 466 2.75 0.95 13.80
N GLN A 467 2.70 -0.34 13.52
CA GLN A 467 3.81 -1.11 12.94
C GLN A 467 3.36 -1.74 11.63
N MET A 468 3.79 -1.16 10.52
CA MET A 468 3.34 -1.57 9.18
C MET A 468 4.27 -2.57 8.51
N ILE A 469 5.55 -2.58 8.88
CA ILE A 469 6.59 -3.38 8.23
C ILE A 469 7.09 -4.45 9.19
N SER A 470 7.20 -5.66 8.66
CA SER A 470 7.79 -6.81 9.33
C SER A 470 9.25 -6.98 8.90
N ASN A 471 10.11 -7.24 9.89
CA ASN A 471 11.53 -7.53 9.67
C ASN A 471 11.77 -8.89 9.00
N SER A 472 10.78 -9.79 9.04
CA SER A 472 10.75 -11.05 8.28
C SER A 472 9.78 -10.94 7.11
N ILE A 473 10.11 -11.53 5.95
CA ILE A 473 9.17 -11.62 4.82
C ILE A 473 7.97 -12.46 5.29
N THR A 474 6.79 -11.84 5.38
CA THR A 474 5.65 -12.34 6.18
C THR A 474 4.97 -13.56 5.61
N GLY A 475 5.31 -13.96 4.37
CA GLY A 475 5.10 -15.32 3.86
C GLY A 475 5.85 -16.43 4.61
N THR A 476 6.39 -16.16 5.81
CA THR A 476 6.99 -17.15 6.71
C THR A 476 6.00 -18.23 7.18
N ASN A 477 6.56 -19.37 7.63
CA ASN A 477 5.84 -20.51 8.20
C ASN A 477 4.87 -20.17 9.35
N ALA A 478 5.09 -19.07 10.08
CA ALA A 478 4.26 -18.73 11.24
C ALA A 478 2.89 -18.12 10.85
N TRP A 479 2.89 -17.16 9.92
CA TRP A 479 1.63 -16.61 9.39
C TRP A 479 0.86 -17.67 8.62
N LEU A 480 1.54 -18.34 7.68
CA LEU A 480 0.95 -19.43 6.91
C LEU A 480 0.47 -20.57 7.81
N GLY A 481 1.23 -20.91 8.87
CA GLY A 481 0.87 -21.95 9.83
C GLY A 481 -0.35 -21.62 10.70
N LYS A 482 -0.68 -20.34 10.92
CA LYS A 482 -1.95 -19.96 11.56
C LYS A 482 -3.14 -20.14 10.62
N HIS A 483 -2.96 -19.82 9.34
CA HIS A 483 -4.01 -19.82 8.31
C HIS A 483 -4.22 -21.19 7.66
N PHE A 484 -3.20 -22.05 7.72
CA PHE A 484 -3.23 -23.43 7.29
C PHE A 484 -2.34 -24.28 8.18
N ASN A 485 -2.93 -25.23 8.89
CA ASN A 485 -2.20 -26.20 9.69
C ASN A 485 -2.91 -27.54 9.66
N VAL A 486 -2.12 -28.60 9.68
CA VAL A 486 -2.59 -29.98 9.77
C VAL A 486 -2.21 -30.51 11.14
N ASP A 487 -3.20 -30.88 11.96
CA ASP A 487 -2.93 -31.47 13.26
C ASP A 487 -2.38 -32.89 13.10
N ASN A 488 -1.77 -33.41 14.18
CA ASN A 488 -1.35 -34.80 14.20
C ASN A 488 -2.56 -35.73 14.05
N PRO A 489 -2.45 -36.82 13.26
CA PRO A 489 -3.53 -37.76 13.07
C PRO A 489 -3.95 -38.40 14.41
N PHE A 490 -5.25 -38.61 14.60
CA PHE A 490 -5.80 -39.25 15.79
C PHE A 490 -6.97 -40.20 15.44
N PRO A 491 -7.00 -41.44 15.94
CA PRO A 491 -5.99 -42.07 16.80
C PRO A 491 -4.67 -42.34 16.06
N ASN A 492 -3.55 -42.25 16.80
CA ASN A 492 -2.21 -42.60 16.33
C ASN A 492 -1.37 -43.12 17.51
N PRO A 493 -1.03 -44.43 17.56
CA PRO A 493 -1.11 -45.36 16.45
C PRO A 493 -2.53 -45.84 16.15
N ALA A 494 -2.84 -45.96 14.85
CA ALA A 494 -4.16 -46.13 14.28
C ALA A 494 -4.50 -47.60 13.99
N GLY A 495 -5.79 -47.94 14.13
CA GLY A 495 -6.38 -49.22 13.69
C GLY A 495 -6.71 -49.17 12.20
N ASP A 496 -7.98 -49.32 11.85
CA ASP A 496 -8.44 -49.30 10.44
C ASP A 496 -8.70 -47.91 9.89
N PHE A 497 -8.72 -46.89 10.75
CA PHE A 497 -8.89 -45.50 10.35
C PHE A 497 -8.07 -44.57 11.23
N THR A 498 -7.83 -43.37 10.73
CA THR A 498 -7.37 -42.23 11.53
C THR A 498 -8.08 -40.97 11.06
N ASN A 499 -8.21 -39.96 11.91
CA ASN A 499 -8.71 -38.65 11.53
C ASN A 499 -7.57 -37.66 11.45
N ILE A 500 -7.60 -36.78 10.46
CA ILE A 500 -6.76 -35.59 10.42
C ILE A 500 -7.65 -34.36 10.51
N ARG A 501 -7.26 -33.42 11.37
CA ARG A 501 -7.88 -32.10 11.43
C ARG A 501 -7.04 -31.13 10.63
N ILE A 502 -7.66 -30.44 9.69
CA ILE A 502 -7.02 -29.42 8.85
C ILE A 502 -7.71 -28.09 9.12
N GLN A 503 -6.98 -27.15 9.68
CA GLN A 503 -7.40 -25.75 9.74
C GLN A 503 -7.10 -25.10 8.38
N SER A 504 -8.08 -24.43 7.79
CA SER A 504 -7.91 -23.69 6.53
C SER A 504 -8.62 -22.35 6.59
N ASN A 505 -7.96 -21.27 6.21
CA ASN A 505 -8.61 -19.96 6.11
C ASN A 505 -9.28 -19.70 4.74
N GLU A 506 -9.23 -20.66 3.82
CA GLU A 506 -9.89 -20.59 2.52
C GLU A 506 -10.60 -21.91 2.17
N GLU A 507 -11.59 -21.83 1.28
CA GLU A 507 -12.12 -23.03 0.63
C GLU A 507 -11.17 -23.45 -0.49
N ASP A 508 -10.53 -24.61 -0.33
CA ASP A 508 -9.59 -25.14 -1.33
C ASP A 508 -9.72 -26.66 -1.48
N LYS A 509 -9.32 -27.17 -2.64
CA LYS A 509 -9.18 -28.61 -2.87
C LYS A 509 -7.85 -29.06 -2.28
N VAL A 510 -7.93 -29.97 -1.31
CA VAL A 510 -6.75 -30.56 -0.69
C VAL A 510 -6.47 -31.95 -1.27
N ARG A 511 -5.20 -32.21 -1.54
CA ARG A 511 -4.66 -33.53 -1.90
C ARG A 511 -4.01 -34.13 -0.67
N ILE A 512 -4.60 -35.21 -0.16
CA ILE A 512 -4.09 -35.97 0.99
C ILE A 512 -3.48 -37.26 0.46
N GLU A 513 -2.23 -37.52 0.79
CA GLU A 513 -1.47 -38.65 0.28
C GLU A 513 -0.85 -39.43 1.43
N ILE A 514 -1.02 -40.75 1.43
CA ILE A 514 -0.33 -41.63 2.36
C ILE A 514 0.94 -42.14 1.66
N ILE A 515 2.10 -41.87 2.25
CA ILE A 515 3.40 -42.28 1.74
C ILE A 515 4.13 -43.19 2.73
N THR A 516 4.92 -44.12 2.21
CA THR A 516 5.87 -44.89 3.02
C THR A 516 7.02 -44.00 3.50
N ILE A 517 7.80 -44.48 4.48
CA ILE A 517 9.08 -43.86 4.89
C ILE A 517 10.05 -43.64 3.71
N ASN A 518 9.96 -44.46 2.66
CA ASN A 518 10.80 -44.34 1.47
C ASN A 518 10.22 -43.37 0.42
N GLY A 519 9.14 -42.66 0.73
CA GLY A 519 8.50 -41.68 -0.15
C GLY A 519 7.57 -42.26 -1.22
N GLN A 520 7.31 -43.58 -1.20
CA GLN A 520 6.39 -44.20 -2.15
C GLN A 520 4.94 -43.89 -1.77
N SER A 521 4.19 -43.33 -2.72
CA SER A 521 2.74 -43.09 -2.58
C SER A 521 1.95 -44.39 -2.59
N ILE A 522 1.07 -44.54 -1.61
CA ILE A 522 0.22 -45.73 -1.40
C ILE A 522 -1.24 -45.42 -1.74
N GLY A 523 -1.67 -44.18 -1.53
CA GLY A 523 -3.03 -43.73 -1.80
C GLY A 523 -3.12 -42.21 -1.79
N VAL A 524 -4.04 -41.69 -2.61
CA VAL A 524 -4.30 -40.27 -2.74
C VAL A 524 -5.80 -40.05 -2.64
N GLU A 525 -6.21 -39.17 -1.74
CA GLU A 525 -7.57 -38.66 -1.64
C GLU A 525 -7.61 -37.17 -1.96
N HIS A 526 -8.67 -36.75 -2.65
CA HIS A 526 -8.98 -35.35 -2.86
C HIS A 526 -10.23 -35.00 -2.06
N LYS A 527 -10.14 -33.94 -1.23
CA LYS A 527 -11.28 -33.41 -0.47
C LYS A 527 -11.42 -31.92 -0.73
N LEU A 528 -12.61 -31.40 -0.48
CA LEU A 528 -12.85 -29.97 -0.42
C LEU A 528 -12.75 -29.53 1.04
N LEU A 529 -11.86 -28.59 1.32
CA LEU A 529 -11.81 -27.90 2.61
C LEU A 529 -12.83 -26.77 2.60
N ARG A 530 -13.52 -26.61 3.72
CA ARG A 530 -14.25 -25.39 4.04
C ARG A 530 -13.35 -24.47 4.87
N GLN A 531 -13.68 -23.20 4.93
CA GLN A 531 -13.02 -22.29 5.86
C GLN A 531 -13.27 -22.75 7.32
N GLY A 532 -12.25 -22.67 8.16
CA GLY A 532 -12.23 -23.15 9.54
C GLY A 532 -11.61 -24.54 9.68
N SER A 533 -12.06 -25.27 10.71
CA SER A 533 -11.57 -26.60 11.04
C SER A 533 -12.31 -27.68 10.24
N ASN A 534 -11.56 -28.53 9.55
CA ASN A 534 -12.07 -29.65 8.76
C ASN A 534 -11.57 -30.97 9.35
N ASP A 535 -12.48 -31.79 9.87
CA ASP A 535 -12.16 -33.13 10.34
C ASP A 535 -12.37 -34.16 9.21
N ILE A 536 -11.28 -34.79 8.76
CA ILE A 536 -11.28 -35.74 7.64
C ILE A 536 -10.90 -37.11 8.15
N LYS A 537 -11.81 -38.08 7.99
CA LYS A 537 -11.55 -39.50 8.26
C LYS A 537 -10.84 -40.13 7.07
N LEU A 538 -9.71 -40.79 7.34
CA LEU A 538 -8.92 -41.56 6.38
C LEU A 538 -9.08 -43.05 6.68
N ASP A 539 -9.47 -43.83 5.65
CA ASP A 539 -9.52 -45.29 5.73
C ASP A 539 -8.13 -45.87 5.42
N ILE A 540 -7.62 -46.68 6.35
CA ILE A 540 -6.30 -47.31 6.29
C ILE A 540 -6.36 -48.80 6.60
N ALA A 541 -7.55 -49.42 6.51
CA ALA A 541 -7.74 -50.85 6.81
C ALA A 541 -6.84 -51.76 5.96
N GLY A 542 -6.56 -51.37 4.71
CA GLY A 542 -5.72 -52.11 3.78
C GLY A 542 -4.21 -51.99 4.02
N LEU A 543 -3.76 -51.16 4.98
CA LEU A 543 -2.33 -50.96 5.26
C LEU A 543 -1.80 -52.01 6.24
N LYS A 544 -0.59 -52.50 5.99
CA LYS A 544 0.14 -53.36 6.94
C LYS A 544 0.61 -52.54 8.14
N SER A 545 0.82 -53.18 9.28
CA SER A 545 1.41 -52.54 10.47
C SER A 545 2.78 -51.94 10.13
N GLY A 546 3.01 -50.68 10.52
CA GLY A 546 4.22 -49.95 10.13
C GLY A 546 4.14 -48.44 10.33
N ILE A 547 5.20 -47.74 9.92
CA ILE A 547 5.28 -46.27 9.96
C ILE A 547 5.06 -45.73 8.56
N TYR A 548 4.13 -44.78 8.46
CA TYR A 548 3.74 -44.06 7.26
C TYR A 548 3.80 -42.56 7.52
N GLN A 549 3.66 -41.76 6.47
CA GLN A 549 3.44 -40.33 6.57
C GLN A 549 2.18 -39.96 5.81
N ILE A 550 1.44 -38.99 6.34
CA ILE A 550 0.31 -38.36 5.68
C ILE A 550 0.80 -37.00 5.19
N ARG A 551 0.92 -36.85 3.88
CA ARG A 551 1.25 -35.59 3.23
C ARG A 551 -0.03 -34.91 2.77
N VAL A 552 -0.23 -33.68 3.19
CA VAL A 552 -1.39 -32.86 2.87
C VAL A 552 -0.89 -31.68 2.07
N ASN A 553 -1.37 -31.55 0.83
CA ASN A 553 -0.99 -30.47 -0.07
C ASN A 553 -2.22 -29.71 -0.54
N THR A 554 -2.14 -28.39 -0.50
CA THR A 554 -3.00 -27.46 -1.23
C THR A 554 -2.22 -26.89 -2.41
N LYS A 555 -2.82 -25.95 -3.15
CA LYS A 555 -2.13 -25.24 -4.22
C LYS A 555 -0.88 -24.47 -3.73
N TYR A 556 -0.85 -24.09 -2.46
CA TYR A 556 0.17 -23.18 -1.92
C TYR A 556 0.94 -23.74 -0.72
N ILE A 557 0.42 -24.76 -0.03
CA ILE A 557 0.96 -25.21 1.25
C ILE A 557 1.07 -26.74 1.27
N ASN A 558 2.16 -27.24 1.85
CA ASN A 558 2.45 -28.67 1.99
C ASN A 558 2.86 -28.94 3.44
N ASP A 559 2.15 -29.84 4.12
CA ASP A 559 2.49 -30.31 5.47
C ASP A 559 2.49 -31.84 5.50
N THR A 560 3.33 -32.43 6.35
CA THR A 560 3.49 -33.89 6.47
C THR A 560 3.43 -34.30 7.95
N LYS A 561 2.54 -35.24 8.28
CA LYS A 561 2.38 -35.80 9.63
C LYS A 561 2.74 -37.27 9.67
N LYS A 562 3.29 -37.72 10.80
CA LYS A 562 3.63 -39.13 11.03
C LYS A 562 2.39 -39.95 11.38
N LEU A 563 2.22 -41.11 10.74
CA LEU A 563 1.18 -42.09 11.03
C LEU A 563 1.82 -43.43 11.42
N ILE A 564 1.34 -44.05 12.49
CA ILE A 564 1.75 -45.39 12.90
C ILE A 564 0.52 -46.30 12.79
N LYS A 565 0.58 -47.32 11.93
CA LYS A 565 -0.47 -48.35 11.79
C LYS A 565 -0.16 -49.52 12.73
N LYS A 566 -1.11 -49.88 13.58
CA LYS A 566 -1.02 -51.10 14.42
C LYS A 566 -1.46 -52.33 13.64
#